data_AF-F5SWK2-F1
#
_entry.id   AF-F5SWK2-F1
#
_cell.length_a   1.000
_cell.length_b   1.000
_cell.length_c   1.000
_cell.angle_alpha   90.00
_cell.angle_beta   90.00
_cell.angle_gamma   90.00
#
_symmetry.space_group_name_H-M   'P 1'
#
loop_
_entity.id
_entity.type
_entity.pdbx_description
1 polymer ?
#
loop_
_entity_poly.entity_id
_entity_poly.type
_entity_poly.pdbx_seq_one_letter_code
_entity_poly.pdbx_strand_id
1 'polypeptide(L)'
;MRTFRLLSLLFLCPAVFAGNISSQYSGDSLQKLYAELHYLREVGIEIHQKYDLKKNPDQLRFCKGEYGYISTRAKSTIGIANRLPSPHKEEYIAAGWKAYECSQCTGNIEACDAVPPALETIKAEFKEKQNATE
;
A
#
# COMPACT_ATOMS: atom_id res chain seq x y z
N MET A 1 -32.30 46.08 -28.37
CA MET A 1 -32.54 44.62 -28.28
C MET A 1 -32.69 44.05 -29.69
N ARG A 2 -32.24 42.79 -29.86
CA ARG A 2 -32.21 41.94 -31.07
C ARG A 2 -31.09 42.20 -32.09
N THR A 3 -30.07 41.34 -32.02
CA THR A 3 -29.68 40.50 -33.16
C THR A 3 -29.24 39.13 -32.68
N PHE A 4 -29.75 38.13 -33.37
CA PHE A 4 -29.55 36.70 -33.26
C PHE A 4 -28.20 36.34 -33.94
N ARG A 5 -27.34 35.53 -33.31
CA ARG A 5 -26.34 34.72 -34.02
C ARG A 5 -26.12 33.39 -33.28
N LEU A 6 -26.57 32.31 -33.92
CA LEU A 6 -26.07 30.96 -33.72
C LEU A 6 -24.58 30.92 -34.04
N LEU A 7 -23.77 30.27 -33.20
CA LEU A 7 -22.50 29.69 -33.62
C LEU A 7 -22.31 28.33 -32.94
N SER A 8 -22.52 27.29 -33.74
CA SER A 8 -22.11 25.93 -33.46
C SER A 8 -20.61 25.88 -33.16
N LEU A 9 -20.24 25.38 -31.98
CA LEU A 9 -18.87 24.94 -31.70
C LEU A 9 -18.91 23.45 -31.41
N LEU A 10 -18.56 22.73 -32.48
CA LEU A 10 -18.08 21.35 -32.50
C LEU A 10 -17.22 21.06 -31.27
N PHE A 11 -17.78 20.30 -30.33
CA PHE A 11 -16.98 19.62 -29.31
C PHE A 11 -16.24 18.48 -30.00
N LEU A 12 -15.05 18.81 -30.50
CA LEU A 12 -14.04 17.89 -30.97
C LEU A 12 -13.70 16.92 -29.83
N CYS A 13 -13.98 15.64 -30.05
CA CYS A 13 -13.37 14.53 -29.32
C CYS A 13 -11.84 14.64 -29.44
N PRO A 14 -11.09 14.72 -28.33
CA PRO A 14 -9.81 14.04 -28.31
C PRO A 14 -10.12 12.56 -28.08
N ALA A 15 -10.00 11.76 -29.15
CA ALA A 15 -9.72 10.34 -29.00
C ALA A 15 -8.44 10.23 -28.17
N VAL A 16 -8.59 10.01 -26.87
CA VAL A 16 -7.44 9.82 -25.98
C VAL A 16 -6.86 8.46 -26.33
N PHE A 17 -5.71 8.54 -27.00
CA PHE A 17 -4.69 7.52 -27.19
C PHE A 17 -4.90 6.26 -26.32
N ALA A 18 -5.31 5.17 -26.96
CA ALA A 18 -5.02 3.83 -26.47
C ALA A 18 -3.51 3.59 -26.65
N GLY A 19 -2.71 4.24 -25.80
CA GLY A 19 -1.30 3.94 -25.64
C GLY A 19 -1.17 2.56 -25.04
N ASN A 20 -0.42 1.70 -25.71
CA ASN A 20 -0.02 0.37 -25.26
C ASN A 20 0.67 0.49 -23.89
N ILE A 21 -0.03 0.19 -22.80
CA ILE A 21 0.51 0.18 -21.42
C ILE A 21 1.46 -1.02 -21.31
N SER A 22 2.68 -0.82 -21.81
CA SER A 22 3.79 -1.74 -21.63
C SER A 22 4.42 -1.44 -20.26
N SER A 23 4.07 -2.28 -19.27
CA SER A 23 4.91 -2.79 -18.17
C SER A 23 5.82 -1.87 -17.34
N GLN A 24 5.74 -0.54 -17.43
CA GLN A 24 6.52 0.38 -16.59
C GLN A 24 6.01 0.47 -15.14
N TYR A 25 4.95 -0.27 -14.82
CA TYR A 25 4.25 -0.28 -13.53
C TYR A 25 4.97 -1.11 -12.44
N SER A 26 5.92 -1.99 -12.80
CA SER A 26 6.47 -2.97 -11.85
C SER A 26 7.47 -2.39 -10.85
N GLY A 27 8.31 -1.43 -11.27
CA GLY A 27 9.29 -0.78 -10.40
C GLY A 27 8.65 0.10 -9.32
N ASP A 28 7.71 0.95 -9.72
CA ASP A 28 6.94 1.81 -8.80
C ASP A 28 6.09 0.98 -7.83
N SER A 29 5.48 -0.12 -8.30
CA SER A 29 4.69 -1.00 -7.43
C SER A 29 5.53 -1.70 -6.36
N LEU A 30 6.76 -2.10 -6.69
CA LEU A 30 7.66 -2.77 -5.75
C LEU A 30 8.18 -1.80 -4.68
N GLN A 31 8.57 -0.59 -5.09
CA GLN A 31 8.96 0.48 -4.17
C GLN A 31 7.79 0.89 -3.26
N LYS A 32 6.57 1.00 -3.82
CA LYS A 32 5.38 1.29 -3.05
C LYS A 32 5.07 0.21 -2.03
N LEU A 33 5.21 -1.07 -2.41
CA LEU A 33 5.03 -2.18 -1.47
C LEU A 33 6.02 -2.08 -0.30
N TYR A 34 7.30 -1.81 -0.57
CA TYR A 34 8.31 -1.59 0.46
C TYR A 34 7.89 -0.50 1.45
N ALA A 35 7.55 0.69 0.94
CA ALA A 35 7.19 1.84 1.76
C ALA A 35 5.95 1.55 2.62
N GLU A 36 4.95 0.88 2.06
CA GLU A 36 3.72 0.54 2.76
C GLU A 36 3.94 -0.54 3.84
N LEU A 37 4.70 -1.60 3.55
CA LEU A 37 5.03 -2.62 4.55
C LEU A 37 5.84 -2.04 5.71
N HIS A 38 6.84 -1.21 5.40
CA HIS A 38 7.63 -0.51 6.40
C HIS A 38 6.75 0.39 7.27
N TYR A 39 5.91 1.22 6.66
CA TYR A 39 4.99 2.09 7.38
C TYR A 39 4.05 1.32 8.31
N LEU A 40 3.43 0.24 7.83
CA LEU A 40 2.50 -0.56 8.63
C LEU A 40 3.17 -1.22 9.83
N ARG A 41 4.43 -1.67 9.66
CA ARG A 41 5.23 -2.20 10.76
C ARG A 41 5.47 -1.15 11.84
N GLU A 42 5.97 0.03 11.45
CA GLU A 42 6.28 1.09 12.41
C GLU A 42 5.02 1.55 13.15
N VAL A 43 3.91 1.70 12.45
CA VAL A 43 2.62 2.02 13.07
C VAL A 43 2.15 0.92 14.02
N GLY A 44 2.31 -0.35 13.67
CA GLY A 44 1.95 -1.45 14.58
C GLY A 44 2.79 -1.45 15.86
N ILE A 45 4.10 -1.23 15.74
CA ILE A 45 5.00 -1.06 16.90
C ILE A 45 4.52 0.12 17.77
N GLU A 46 4.24 1.27 17.15
CA GLU A 46 3.74 2.46 17.85
C GLU A 46 2.42 2.17 18.60
N ILE A 47 1.45 1.54 17.93
CA ILE A 47 0.15 1.16 18.52
C ILE A 47 0.36 0.30 19.76
N HIS A 48 1.19 -0.74 19.66
CA HIS A 48 1.42 -1.69 20.77
C HIS A 48 2.29 -1.12 21.90
N GLN A 49 3.10 -0.09 21.62
CA GLN A 49 3.81 0.66 22.66
C GLN A 49 2.90 1.68 23.37
N LYS A 50 2.02 2.33 22.62
CA LYS A 50 1.14 3.41 23.11
C LYS A 50 -0.06 2.89 23.90
N TYR A 51 -0.61 1.74 23.51
CA TYR A 51 -1.84 1.19 24.08
C TYR A 51 -1.62 -0.19 24.70
N ASP A 52 -1.82 -0.28 26.02
CA ASP A 52 -1.82 -1.56 26.75
C ASP A 52 -3.26 -2.04 26.93
N LEU A 53 -3.83 -2.61 25.86
CA LEU A 53 -5.22 -3.07 25.86
C LEU A 53 -5.46 -4.27 26.78
N LYS A 54 -4.40 -5.02 27.14
CA LYS A 54 -4.51 -6.15 28.07
C LYS A 54 -4.79 -5.64 29.49
N LYS A 55 -4.16 -4.53 29.89
CA LYS A 55 -4.41 -3.91 31.19
C LYS A 55 -5.58 -2.95 31.19
N ASN A 56 -5.78 -2.20 30.10
CA ASN A 56 -6.78 -1.14 29.99
C ASN A 56 -7.63 -1.28 28.72
N PRO A 57 -8.64 -2.17 28.70
CA PRO A 57 -9.48 -2.41 27.53
C PRO A 57 -10.20 -1.16 27.00
N ASP A 58 -10.51 -0.20 27.85
CA ASP A 58 -11.15 1.08 27.48
C ASP A 58 -10.30 1.92 26.52
N GLN A 59 -8.99 1.66 26.43
CA GLN A 59 -8.10 2.31 25.48
C GLN A 59 -8.42 1.96 24.02
N LEU A 60 -9.16 0.88 23.77
CA LEU A 60 -9.50 0.41 22.43
C LEU A 60 -10.21 1.48 21.60
N ARG A 61 -11.10 2.28 22.21
CA ARG A 61 -11.82 3.35 21.49
C ARG A 61 -10.88 4.45 21.01
N PHE A 62 -9.86 4.77 21.81
CA PHE A 62 -8.87 5.79 21.46
C PHE A 62 -7.95 5.28 20.37
N CYS A 63 -7.45 4.04 20.50
CA CYS A 63 -6.67 3.41 19.44
C CYS A 63 -7.44 3.35 18.11
N LYS A 64 -8.71 2.92 18.12
CA LYS A 64 -9.54 2.89 16.90
C LYS A 64 -9.83 4.28 16.35
N GLY A 65 -10.00 5.29 17.21
CA GLY A 65 -10.20 6.68 16.80
C GLY A 65 -8.98 7.26 16.07
N GLU A 66 -7.77 6.93 16.56
CA GLU A 66 -6.53 7.43 15.96
C GLU A 66 -6.05 6.60 14.77
N TYR A 67 -6.12 5.26 14.83
CA TYR A 67 -5.50 4.35 13.87
C TYR A 67 -6.50 3.48 13.08
N GLY A 68 -7.81 3.67 13.22
CA GLY A 68 -8.81 2.81 12.56
C GLY A 68 -8.68 2.74 11.02
N TYR A 69 -8.14 3.79 10.40
CA TYR A 69 -7.89 3.85 8.95
C TYR A 69 -6.81 2.88 8.45
N ILE A 70 -5.94 2.39 9.33
CA ILE A 70 -4.80 1.54 8.99
C ILE A 70 -5.22 0.20 8.41
N SER A 71 -6.37 -0.34 8.85
CA SER A 71 -6.92 -1.59 8.31
C SER A 71 -7.18 -1.53 6.80
N THR A 72 -7.69 -0.41 6.29
CA THR A 72 -7.92 -0.19 4.85
C THR A 72 -6.60 -0.06 4.11
N ARG A 73 -5.63 0.66 4.68
CA ARG A 73 -4.30 0.83 4.09
C ARG A 73 -3.59 -0.51 3.96
N ALA A 74 -3.57 -1.32 5.01
CA ALA A 74 -2.98 -2.66 4.99
C ALA A 74 -3.63 -3.60 3.96
N LYS A 75 -4.95 -3.58 3.83
CA LYS A 75 -5.65 -4.34 2.76
C LYS A 75 -5.25 -3.88 1.36
N SER A 76 -5.06 -2.57 1.16
CA SER A 76 -4.55 -2.02 -0.10
C SER A 76 -3.13 -2.53 -0.39
N THR A 77 -2.26 -2.55 0.62
CA THR A 77 -0.88 -3.08 0.54
C THR A 77 -0.86 -4.54 0.11
N ILE A 78 -1.71 -5.39 0.70
CA ILE A 78 -1.89 -6.78 0.27
C ILE A 78 -2.35 -6.84 -1.20
N GLY A 79 -3.22 -5.93 -1.62
CA GLY A 79 -3.64 -5.81 -3.01
C GLY A 79 -2.49 -5.45 -3.96
N ILE A 80 -1.55 -4.59 -3.54
CA ILE A 80 -0.33 -4.28 -4.31
C ILE A 80 0.51 -5.55 -4.48
N ALA A 81 0.79 -6.26 -3.38
CA ALA A 81 1.54 -7.51 -3.40
C ALA A 81 0.90 -8.54 -4.36
N ASN A 82 -0.42 -8.69 -4.32
CA ASN A 82 -1.16 -9.62 -5.19
C ASN A 82 -0.99 -9.37 -6.69
N ARG A 83 -0.79 -8.11 -7.08
CA ARG A 83 -0.68 -7.69 -8.49
C ARG A 83 0.77 -7.61 -8.98
N LEU A 84 1.75 -7.79 -8.10
CA LEU A 84 3.16 -7.75 -8.49
C LEU A 84 3.55 -8.99 -9.29
N PRO A 85 4.11 -8.82 -10.50
CA PRO A 85 4.77 -9.91 -11.22
C PRO A 85 6.18 -10.11 -10.64
N SER A 86 6.24 -10.81 -9.50
CA SER A 86 7.48 -11.13 -8.77
C SER A 86 7.54 -12.63 -8.47
N PRO A 87 8.73 -13.26 -8.52
CA PRO A 87 8.91 -14.64 -8.04
C PRO A 87 8.66 -14.77 -6.52
N HIS A 88 8.74 -13.68 -5.76
CA HIS A 88 8.54 -13.63 -4.31
C HIS A 88 7.13 -13.19 -3.91
N LYS A 89 6.17 -13.16 -4.85
CA LYS A 89 4.80 -12.66 -4.62
C LYS A 89 4.14 -13.23 -3.35
N GLU A 90 4.22 -14.54 -3.12
CA GLU A 90 3.55 -15.17 -1.97
C GLU A 90 4.15 -14.72 -0.63
N GLU A 91 5.47 -14.50 -0.59
CA GLU A 91 6.17 -13.92 0.57
C GLU A 91 5.66 -12.50 0.86
N TYR A 92 5.48 -11.69 -0.18
CA TYR A 92 4.98 -10.32 -0.06
C TYR A 92 3.53 -10.28 0.44
N ILE A 93 2.69 -11.20 -0.03
CA ILE A 93 1.31 -11.33 0.44
C ILE A 93 1.29 -11.75 1.92
N ALA A 94 2.10 -12.74 2.30
CA ALA A 94 2.21 -13.20 3.68
C ALA A 94 2.68 -12.06 4.61
N ALA A 95 3.71 -11.32 4.20
CA ALA A 95 4.19 -10.14 4.93
C ALA A 95 3.10 -9.06 5.05
N GLY A 96 2.32 -8.83 3.99
CA GLY A 96 1.17 -7.92 4.01
C GLY A 96 0.11 -8.31 5.05
N TRP A 97 -0.20 -9.60 5.16
CA TRP A 97 -1.12 -10.09 6.19
C TRP A 97 -0.53 -9.97 7.60
N LYS A 98 0.77 -10.19 7.76
CA LYS A 98 1.45 -10.01 9.05
C LYS A 98 1.53 -8.55 9.45
N ALA A 99 1.78 -7.64 8.52
CA ALA A 99 1.70 -6.21 8.74
C ALA A 99 0.26 -5.77 9.08
N TYR A 100 -0.76 -6.35 8.43
CA TYR A 100 -2.17 -6.12 8.79
C TYR A 100 -2.45 -6.53 10.24
N GLU A 101 -2.03 -7.73 10.64
CA GLU A 101 -2.20 -8.28 11.99
C GLU A 101 -1.49 -7.40 13.03
N CYS A 102 -0.21 -7.09 12.82
CA CYS A 102 0.64 -6.22 13.65
C CYS A 102 0.07 -4.81 13.83
N SER A 103 -0.59 -4.27 12.81
CA SER A 103 -1.09 -2.89 12.83
C SER A 103 -2.53 -2.76 13.32
N GLN A 104 -3.15 -3.85 13.77
CA GLN A 104 -4.45 -3.78 14.44
C GLN A 104 -4.27 -3.40 15.91
N CYS A 105 -5.18 -2.58 16.45
CA CYS A 105 -5.25 -2.29 17.88
C CYS A 105 -5.29 -3.56 18.75
N THR A 106 -6.01 -4.60 18.30
CA THR A 106 -6.12 -5.90 18.98
C THR A 106 -5.21 -6.96 18.34
N GLY A 107 -4.22 -6.52 17.58
CA GLY A 107 -3.27 -7.36 16.87
C GLY A 107 -2.25 -8.04 17.78
N ASN A 108 -1.39 -8.86 17.17
CA ASN A 108 -0.21 -9.41 17.85
C ASN A 108 1.04 -8.65 17.41
N ILE A 109 1.77 -8.07 18.36
CA ILE A 109 3.03 -7.36 18.11
C ILE A 109 4.10 -8.28 17.48
N GLU A 110 4.08 -9.58 17.78
CA GLU A 110 5.04 -10.53 17.20
C GLU A 110 4.85 -10.69 15.69
N ALA A 111 3.67 -10.35 15.15
CA ALA A 111 3.46 -10.34 13.70
C ALA A 111 4.31 -9.24 13.01
N CYS A 112 4.74 -8.21 13.74
CA CYS A 112 5.62 -7.17 13.21
C CYS A 112 7.01 -7.69 12.84
N ASP A 113 7.46 -8.78 13.46
CA ASP A 113 8.79 -9.39 13.24
C ASP A 113 8.87 -10.17 11.93
N ALA A 114 7.73 -10.52 11.33
CA ALA A 114 7.66 -11.18 10.05
C ALA A 114 7.79 -10.21 8.85
N VAL A 115 7.78 -8.89 9.08
CA VAL A 115 7.84 -7.87 8.01
C VAL A 115 9.27 -7.57 7.54
N PRO A 116 10.30 -7.42 8.41
CA PRO A 116 11.67 -7.10 7.98
C PRO A 116 12.29 -8.06 6.94
N PRO A 117 12.12 -9.39 7.03
CA PRO A 117 12.66 -10.30 6.01
C PRO A 117 12.15 -9.97 4.61
N ALA A 118 10.84 -9.74 4.47
CA ALA A 118 10.24 -9.39 3.17
C ALA A 118 10.71 -8.02 2.66
N LEU A 119 10.98 -7.05 3.55
CA LEU A 119 11.56 -5.76 3.15
C LEU A 119 12.95 -5.92 2.52
N GLU A 120 13.79 -6.81 3.06
CA GLU A 120 15.10 -7.11 2.48
C GLU A 120 14.97 -7.84 1.14
N THR A 121 14.04 -8.78 1.01
CA THR A 121 13.73 -9.44 -0.27
C THR A 121 13.30 -8.43 -1.34
N ILE A 122 12.38 -7.52 -0.99
CA ILE A 122 11.91 -6.45 -1.90
C ILE A 122 13.08 -5.55 -2.33
N LYS A 123 13.95 -5.18 -1.39
CA LYS A 123 15.12 -4.34 -1.66
C LYS A 123 16.14 -5.04 -2.57
N ALA A 124 16.33 -6.34 -2.41
CA ALA A 124 17.17 -7.15 -3.30
C ALA A 124 16.58 -7.19 -4.72
N GLU A 125 15.29 -7.54 -4.86
CA GLU A 125 14.61 -7.57 -6.17
C GLU A 125 14.63 -6.20 -6.86
N PHE A 126 14.45 -5.11 -6.10
CA PHE A 126 14.53 -3.76 -6.64
C PHE A 126 15.90 -3.46 -7.24
N LYS A 127 16.99 -3.81 -6.54
CA LYS A 127 18.37 -3.65 -7.05
C LYS A 127 18.63 -4.50 -8.29
N GLU A 128 18.17 -5.75 -8.31
CA GLU A 128 18.30 -6.63 -9.47
C GLU A 128 17.60 -6.05 -10.71
N LYS A 129 16.39 -5.51 -10.55
CA LYS A 129 15.66 -4.86 -11.64
C LYS A 129 16.34 -3.58 -12.13
N GLN A 130 16.97 -2.80 -11.24
CA GLN A 130 17.75 -1.62 -11.64
C GLN A 130 18.94 -2.03 -12.49
N ASN A 131 19.75 -2.99 -12.03
CA ASN A 131 20.95 -3.45 -12.75
C ASN A 131 20.63 -4.14 -14.08
N ALA A 132 19.44 -4.72 -14.23
CA ALA A 132 19.00 -5.37 -15.49
C ALA A 132 18.48 -4.38 -16.55
N THR A 133 18.29 -3.11 -16.18
CA THR A 133 17.78 -2.04 -17.08
C THR A 133 18.90 -1.10 -17.54
N GLU A 134 20.10 -1.19 -16.94
CA GLU A 134 21.34 -0.51 -17.36
C GLU A 134 22.08 -1.30 -18.44
#